data_AF-A0A960A6M1-F1
#
_entry.id   AF-A0A960A6M1-F1
#
_cell.length_a   1.000
_cell.length_b   1.000
_cell.length_c   1.000
_cell.angle_alpha   90.00
_cell.angle_beta   90.00
_cell.angle_gamma   90.00
#
_symmetry.space_group_name_H-M   'P 1'
#
loop_
_entity.id
_entity.type
_entity.pdbx_description
1 polymer ?
#
loop_
_entity_poly.entity_id
_entity_poly.type
_entity_poly.pdbx_seq_one_letter_code
_entity_poly.pdbx_strand_id
1 'polypeptide(L)'
;MATPSEIMRQAKESDEASEKSGLSSQVSRLLHRPGLIALAIAFLMTAFRFILLGKSWFYFDDFEFLQDAHSGGISPDTLLKPIAGHVLVTTRFLTWLVLLPGEPSWLLARVILAALFAASCWSLWWMLRVCFDNPRVSLIPFTLYATSATVGMWAGWWASAIQEFTLAIALFNAIGWGVRYLRTPRLQS
;
A
#
# COMPACT_ATOMS: atom_id res chain seq x y z
N MET A 1 46.14 23.55 32.74
CA MET A 1 46.00 22.12 32.38
C MET A 1 44.55 21.76 32.57
N ALA A 2 43.84 21.34 31.52
CA ALA A 2 42.47 20.86 31.66
C ALA A 2 42.46 19.59 32.52
N THR A 3 41.47 19.46 33.40
CA THR A 3 41.34 18.28 34.26
C THR A 3 40.92 17.06 33.41
N PRO A 4 41.30 15.83 33.80
CA PRO A 4 40.91 14.61 33.06
C PRO A 4 39.39 14.49 32.84
N SER A 5 38.59 15.01 33.78
CA SER A 5 37.12 15.09 33.67
C SER A 5 36.63 16.04 32.58
N GLU A 6 37.32 17.17 32.37
CA GLU A 6 36.97 18.13 31.31
C GLU A 6 37.29 17.57 29.92
N ILE A 7 38.40 16.83 29.81
CA ILE A 7 38.80 16.16 28.56
C ILE A 7 37.80 15.06 28.18
N MET A 8 37.40 14.21 29.14
CA MET A 8 36.38 13.19 28.89
C MET A 8 35.02 13.78 28.50
N ARG A 9 34.64 14.91 29.10
CA ARG A 9 33.39 15.61 28.78
C ARG A 9 33.42 16.21 27.38
N GLN A 10 34.51 16.89 26.99
CA GLN A 10 34.66 17.43 25.63
C GLN A 10 34.67 16.33 24.55
N ALA A 11 35.33 15.20 24.81
CA ALA A 11 35.33 14.07 23.89
C ALA A 11 33.90 13.55 23.66
N LYS A 12 33.13 13.38 24.74
CA LYS A 12 31.73 12.93 24.66
C LYS A 12 30.84 13.93 23.91
N GLU A 13 30.98 15.23 24.19
CA GLU A 13 30.22 16.28 23.48
C GLU A 13 30.59 16.34 21.98
N SER A 14 31.85 16.10 21.61
CA SER A 14 32.27 16.03 20.20
C SER A 14 31.75 14.81 19.46
N ASP A 15 31.69 13.63 20.12
CA ASP A 15 31.13 12.41 19.54
C ASP A 15 29.62 12.56 19.31
N GLU A 16 28.87 13.05 20.29
CA GLU A 16 27.43 13.28 20.16
C GLU A 16 27.09 14.32 19.06
N ALA A 17 27.93 15.34 18.90
CA ALA A 17 27.78 16.34 17.84
C ALA A 17 28.10 15.76 16.44
N SER A 18 29.13 14.91 16.35
CA SER A 18 29.50 14.21 15.12
C SER A 18 28.41 13.24 14.66
N GLU A 19 27.83 12.48 15.60
CA GLU A 19 26.74 11.53 15.34
C GLU A 19 25.47 12.24 14.85
N LYS A 20 25.07 13.34 15.51
CA LYS A 20 23.92 14.16 15.09
C LYS A 20 24.12 14.82 13.73
N SER A 21 25.33 15.30 13.45
CA SER A 21 25.71 15.88 12.16
C SER A 21 25.67 14.83 11.03
N GLY A 22 26.21 13.63 11.30
CA GLY A 22 26.18 12.50 10.39
C GLY A 22 24.75 12.09 10.04
N LEU A 23 23.89 11.92 11.04
CA LEU A 23 22.48 11.55 10.86
C LEU A 23 21.71 12.61 10.06
N SER A 24 21.90 13.90 10.37
CA SER A 24 21.30 15.02 9.63
C SER A 24 21.72 15.04 8.15
N SER A 25 23.01 14.79 7.87
CA SER A 25 23.56 14.75 6.50
C SER A 25 23.06 13.54 5.69
N GLN A 26 22.73 12.43 6.35
CA GLN A 26 22.19 11.24 5.69
C GLN A 26 20.70 11.42 5.41
N VAL A 27 19.94 11.94 6.39
CA VAL A 27 18.52 12.27 6.23
C VAL A 27 18.31 13.28 5.11
N SER A 28 19.14 14.32 5.02
CA SER A 28 19.04 15.32 3.94
C SER A 28 19.29 14.70 2.55
N ARG A 29 20.28 13.80 2.42
CA ARG A 29 20.55 13.06 1.18
C ARG A 29 19.44 12.08 0.81
N LEU A 30 18.81 11.43 1.79
CA LEU A 30 17.67 10.54 1.59
C LEU A 30 16.41 11.32 1.12
N LEU A 31 16.17 12.50 1.70
CA LEU A 31 15.10 13.41 1.32
C LEU A 31 15.24 13.95 -0.12
N HIS A 32 16.45 13.90 -0.70
CA HIS A 32 16.65 14.25 -2.12
C HIS A 32 16.16 13.17 -3.09
N ARG A 33 15.83 11.97 -2.59
CA ARG A 33 15.33 10.85 -3.40
C ARG A 33 13.82 10.71 -3.23
N PRO A 34 13.00 11.28 -4.13
CA PRO A 34 11.54 11.26 -4.02
C PRO A 34 10.95 9.84 -3.95
N GLY A 35 11.60 8.84 -4.55
CA GLY A 35 11.20 7.44 -4.39
C GLY A 35 11.29 6.92 -2.96
N LEU A 36 12.27 7.36 -2.16
CA LEU A 36 12.38 6.98 -0.76
C LEU A 36 11.33 7.66 0.11
N ILE A 37 10.99 8.92 -0.21
CA ILE A 37 9.87 9.61 0.44
C ILE A 37 8.56 8.89 0.14
N ALA A 38 8.31 8.54 -1.12
CA ALA A 38 7.12 7.78 -1.51
C ALA A 38 7.05 6.42 -0.79
N LEU A 39 8.18 5.71 -0.71
CA LEU A 39 8.28 4.44 0.00
C LEU A 39 7.99 4.60 1.51
N ALA A 40 8.57 5.62 2.15
CA ALA A 40 8.35 5.89 3.57
C ALA A 40 6.88 6.23 3.85
N ILE A 41 6.25 7.05 3.00
CA ILE A 41 4.83 7.38 3.10
C ILE A 41 3.98 6.12 2.91
N ALA A 42 4.22 5.31 1.86
CA ALA A 42 3.50 4.06 1.64
C ALA A 42 3.61 3.14 2.85
N PHE A 43 4.82 2.95 3.38
CA PHE A 43 5.07 2.10 4.54
C PHE A 43 4.32 2.60 5.78
N LEU A 44 4.46 3.89 6.11
CA LEU A 44 3.80 4.49 7.27
C LEU A 44 2.29 4.40 7.16
N MET A 45 1.73 4.70 5.99
CA MET A 45 0.29 4.66 5.74
C MET A 45 -0.26 3.23 5.70
N THR A 46 0.54 2.25 5.27
CA THR A 46 0.18 0.82 5.31
C THR A 46 0.16 0.33 6.75
N ALA A 47 1.19 0.64 7.53
CA ALA A 47 1.25 0.29 8.95
C ALA A 47 0.10 0.92 9.74
N PHE A 48 -0.17 2.22 9.50
CA PHE A 48 -1.30 2.93 10.10
C PHE A 48 -2.63 2.24 9.79
N ARG A 49 -2.87 1.87 8.52
CA ARG A 49 -4.08 1.14 8.11
C ARG A 49 -4.16 -0.23 8.76
N PHE A 50 -3.07 -0.99 8.80
CA PHE A 50 -3.05 -2.30 9.44
C PHE A 50 -3.43 -2.23 10.93
N ILE A 51 -2.97 -1.19 11.63
CA ILE A 51 -3.34 -0.90 13.02
C ILE A 51 -4.84 -0.54 13.12
N LEU A 52 -5.32 0.34 12.24
CA LEU A 52 -6.71 0.79 12.24
C LEU A 52 -7.69 -0.36 11.98
N LEU A 53 -7.39 -1.23 11.00
CA LEU A 53 -8.18 -2.41 10.69
C LEU A 53 -8.22 -3.41 11.87
N GLY A 54 -7.32 -3.29 12.86
CA GLY A 54 -7.40 -4.05 14.10
C GLY A 54 -8.65 -3.76 14.95
N LYS A 55 -9.38 -2.68 14.63
CA LYS A 55 -10.64 -2.30 15.27
C LYS A 55 -11.87 -2.53 14.38
N SER A 56 -11.70 -3.14 13.21
CA SER A 56 -12.78 -3.46 12.27
C SER A 56 -13.07 -4.97 12.28
N TRP A 57 -14.08 -5.41 11.53
CA TRP A 57 -14.57 -6.79 11.43
C TRP A 57 -15.31 -7.00 10.10
N PHE A 58 -15.61 -8.26 9.77
CA PHE A 58 -16.44 -8.60 8.61
C PHE A 58 -17.85 -8.02 8.76
N TYR A 59 -18.36 -7.38 7.73
CA TYR A 59 -19.62 -6.65 7.76
C TYR A 59 -20.38 -6.80 6.44
N PHE A 60 -21.72 -6.74 6.52
CA PHE A 60 -22.62 -6.68 5.37
C PHE A 60 -22.41 -7.83 4.35
N ASP A 61 -21.97 -7.50 3.13
CA ASP A 61 -21.78 -8.42 2.02
C ASP A 61 -20.61 -9.40 2.24
N ASP A 62 -19.73 -9.13 3.23
CA ASP A 62 -18.66 -10.03 3.63
C ASP A 62 -19.17 -11.43 3.98
N PHE A 63 -20.32 -11.52 4.67
CA PHE A 63 -20.87 -12.79 5.13
C PHE A 63 -21.37 -13.66 3.97
N GLU A 64 -21.87 -13.06 2.89
CA GLU A 64 -22.25 -13.82 1.69
C GLU A 64 -21.01 -14.44 1.03
N PHE A 65 -19.93 -13.68 0.90
CA PHE A 65 -18.68 -14.21 0.37
C PHE A 65 -18.07 -15.30 1.26
N LEU A 66 -18.13 -15.12 2.59
CA LEU A 66 -17.64 -16.11 3.54
C LEU A 66 -18.46 -17.40 3.49
N GLN A 67 -19.79 -17.30 3.42
CA GLN A 67 -20.67 -18.46 3.30
C GLN A 67 -20.44 -19.22 1.99
N ASP A 68 -20.30 -18.51 0.87
CA ASP A 68 -20.02 -19.10 -0.43
C ASP A 68 -18.65 -19.80 -0.45
N ALA A 69 -17.62 -19.17 0.12
CA ALA A 69 -16.29 -19.73 0.18
C ALA A 69 -16.20 -20.95 1.13
N HIS A 70 -16.98 -20.96 2.22
CA HIS A 70 -17.05 -22.09 3.15
C HIS A 70 -17.81 -23.29 2.55
N SER A 71 -18.91 -23.04 1.83
CA SER A 71 -19.78 -24.10 1.28
C SER A 71 -19.28 -24.69 -0.04
N GLY A 72 -18.73 -23.87 -0.93
CA GLY A 72 -18.37 -24.27 -2.30
C GLY A 72 -16.88 -24.50 -2.54
N GLY A 73 -16.02 -24.14 -1.59
CA GLY A 73 -14.56 -24.15 -1.79
C GLY A 73 -14.11 -23.28 -2.97
N ILE A 74 -12.89 -23.52 -3.46
CA ILE A 74 -12.37 -22.85 -4.67
C ILE A 74 -12.78 -23.62 -5.93
N SER A 75 -13.85 -23.17 -6.58
CA SER A 75 -14.34 -23.73 -7.84
C SER A 75 -14.75 -22.61 -8.81
N PRO A 76 -14.77 -22.85 -10.14
CA PRO A 76 -15.28 -21.88 -11.10
C PRO A 76 -16.70 -21.44 -10.79
N ASP A 77 -17.57 -22.36 -10.36
CA ASP A 77 -18.97 -22.06 -10.01
C ASP A 77 -19.04 -21.10 -8.82
N THR A 78 -18.22 -21.31 -7.79
CA THR A 78 -18.13 -20.39 -6.65
C THR A 78 -17.56 -19.04 -7.10
N LEU A 79 -16.44 -19.02 -7.82
CA LEU A 79 -15.72 -17.80 -8.21
C LEU A 79 -16.48 -16.91 -9.20
N LEU A 80 -17.27 -17.52 -10.09
CA LEU A 80 -18.05 -16.81 -11.11
C LEU A 80 -19.49 -16.54 -10.67
N LYS A 81 -19.88 -16.97 -9.46
CA LYS A 81 -21.22 -16.73 -8.92
C LYS A 81 -21.52 -15.23 -8.85
N PRO A 82 -22.57 -14.76 -9.55
CA PRO A 82 -22.97 -13.35 -9.52
C PRO A 82 -23.43 -12.94 -8.11
N ILE A 83 -23.14 -11.69 -7.75
CA ILE A 83 -23.68 -11.03 -6.57
C ILE A 83 -24.11 -9.63 -6.99
N ALA A 84 -25.34 -9.23 -6.65
CA ALA A 84 -25.90 -7.93 -7.01
C ALA A 84 -25.67 -7.51 -8.49
N GLY A 85 -25.80 -8.47 -9.43
CA GLY A 85 -25.70 -8.23 -10.88
C GLY A 85 -24.28 -8.15 -11.45
N HIS A 86 -23.23 -8.44 -10.68
CA HIS A 86 -21.85 -8.43 -11.17
C HIS A 86 -21.04 -9.60 -10.60
N VAL A 87 -19.90 -9.91 -11.24
CA VAL A 87 -19.00 -11.00 -10.84
C VAL A 87 -17.76 -10.43 -10.17
N LEU A 88 -17.49 -10.88 -8.95
CA LEU A 88 -16.37 -10.41 -8.12
C LEU A 88 -15.36 -11.53 -7.87
N VAL A 89 -14.72 -11.99 -8.95
CA VAL A 89 -13.77 -13.12 -8.93
C VAL A 89 -12.67 -12.92 -7.88
N THR A 90 -12.04 -11.74 -7.88
CA THR A 90 -10.94 -11.43 -6.97
C THR A 90 -11.40 -11.43 -5.51
N THR A 91 -12.56 -10.83 -5.22
CA THR A 91 -13.12 -10.83 -3.87
C THR A 91 -13.37 -12.25 -3.39
N ARG A 92 -14.01 -13.09 -4.20
CA ARG A 92 -14.30 -14.48 -3.84
C ARG A 92 -13.03 -15.32 -3.62
N PHE A 93 -12.04 -15.16 -4.50
CA PHE A 93 -10.75 -15.84 -4.36
C PHE A 93 -10.03 -15.44 -3.07
N LEU A 94 -9.96 -14.15 -2.77
CA LEU A 94 -9.31 -13.66 -1.55
C LEU A 94 -10.09 -14.05 -0.29
N THR A 95 -11.42 -14.09 -0.35
CA THR A 95 -12.24 -14.57 0.78
C THR A 95 -11.98 -16.05 1.07
N TRP A 96 -11.77 -16.88 0.05
CA TRP A 96 -11.34 -18.26 0.24
C TRP A 96 -9.98 -18.36 0.96
N LEU A 97 -9.01 -17.49 0.62
CA LEU A 97 -7.72 -17.45 1.33
C LEU A 97 -7.89 -17.13 2.82
N VAL A 98 -8.80 -16.22 3.16
CA VAL A 98 -9.11 -15.85 4.55
C VAL A 98 -9.66 -17.01 5.37
N LEU A 99 -10.25 -18.02 4.71
CA LEU A 99 -10.79 -19.24 5.30
C LEU A 99 -9.80 -20.41 5.37
N LEU A 100 -8.57 -20.27 4.88
CA LEU A 100 -7.55 -21.33 4.98
C LEU A 100 -7.35 -21.90 6.40
N PRO A 101 -7.46 -21.10 7.49
CA PRO A 101 -7.39 -21.63 8.85
C PRO A 101 -8.59 -22.51 9.28
N GLY A 102 -9.62 -22.66 8.46
CA GLY A 102 -10.87 -23.37 8.76
C GLY A 102 -12.00 -22.43 9.21
N GLU A 103 -11.68 -21.28 9.77
CA GLU A 103 -12.62 -20.24 10.19
C GLU A 103 -12.23 -18.87 9.63
N PRO A 104 -13.17 -17.91 9.50
CA PRO A 104 -12.89 -16.56 9.00
C PRO A 104 -11.81 -15.85 9.84
N SER A 105 -10.61 -15.68 9.29
CA SER A 105 -9.51 -15.02 9.99
C SER A 105 -9.45 -13.52 9.66
N TRP A 106 -9.91 -12.69 10.60
CA TRP A 106 -9.78 -11.23 10.44
C TRP A 106 -8.32 -10.78 10.41
N LEU A 107 -7.41 -11.47 11.11
CA LEU A 107 -5.97 -11.16 11.02
C LEU A 107 -5.45 -11.36 9.59
N LEU A 108 -5.83 -12.45 8.93
CA LEU A 108 -5.43 -12.71 7.55
C LEU A 108 -6.06 -11.69 6.60
N ALA A 109 -7.32 -11.33 6.83
CA ALA A 109 -7.98 -10.26 6.09
C ALA A 109 -7.21 -8.93 6.21
N ARG A 110 -6.81 -8.53 7.42
CA ARG A 110 -6.00 -7.33 7.66
C ARG A 110 -4.68 -7.34 6.90
N VAL A 111 -3.98 -8.47 6.88
CA VAL A 111 -2.71 -8.63 6.15
C VAL A 111 -2.95 -8.47 4.64
N ILE A 112 -3.97 -9.13 4.09
CA ILE A 112 -4.31 -9.04 2.67
C ILE A 112 -4.69 -7.61 2.28
N LEU A 113 -5.54 -6.94 3.06
CA LEU A 113 -5.92 -5.54 2.79
C LEU A 113 -4.73 -4.58 2.86
N ALA A 114 -3.84 -4.76 3.84
CA ALA A 114 -2.61 -3.97 3.92
C ALA A 114 -1.68 -4.22 2.72
N ALA A 115 -1.56 -5.46 2.27
CA ALA A 115 -0.78 -5.81 1.08
C ALA A 115 -1.38 -5.21 -0.20
N LEU A 116 -2.70 -5.26 -0.35
CA LEU A 116 -3.41 -4.64 -1.49
C LEU A 116 -3.23 -3.13 -1.50
N PHE A 117 -3.33 -2.45 -0.36
CA PHE A 117 -3.06 -1.02 -0.26
C PHE A 117 -1.59 -0.68 -0.60
N ALA A 118 -0.63 -1.47 -0.12
CA ALA A 118 0.77 -1.29 -0.47
C ALA A 118 0.99 -1.48 -1.99
N ALA A 119 0.35 -2.49 -2.59
CA ALA A 119 0.40 -2.76 -4.02
C ALA A 119 -0.27 -1.63 -4.85
N SER A 120 -1.35 -1.03 -4.36
CA SER A 120 -1.99 0.10 -5.03
C SER A 120 -1.12 1.35 -4.97
N CYS A 121 -0.47 1.62 -3.83
CA CYS A 121 0.53 2.69 -3.70
C CYS A 121 1.69 2.47 -4.67
N TRP A 122 2.22 1.25 -4.75
CA TRP A 122 3.30 0.91 -5.68
C TRP A 122 2.87 1.15 -7.13
N SER A 123 1.68 0.68 -7.50
CA SER A 123 1.11 0.84 -8.85
C SER A 123 0.91 2.31 -9.21
N LEU A 124 0.40 3.11 -8.28
CA LEU A 124 0.27 4.56 -8.44
C LEU A 124 1.63 5.21 -8.65
N TRP A 125 2.59 4.93 -7.77
CA TRP A 125 3.93 5.50 -7.87
C TRP A 125 4.57 5.18 -9.21
N TRP A 126 4.53 3.91 -9.62
CA TRP A 126 5.02 3.49 -10.93
C TRP A 126 4.34 4.23 -12.08
N MET A 127 2.99 4.29 -12.09
CA MET A 127 2.23 5.02 -13.09
C MET A 127 2.66 6.50 -13.15
N LEU A 128 2.78 7.16 -12.00
CA LEU A 128 3.21 8.55 -11.93
C LEU A 128 4.63 8.75 -12.46
N ARG A 129 5.54 7.80 -12.25
CA ARG A 129 6.90 7.82 -12.81
C ARG A 129 6.92 7.60 -14.33
N VAL A 130 5.93 6.91 -14.88
CA VAL A 130 5.76 6.77 -16.32
C VAL A 130 5.13 8.03 -16.93
N CYS A 131 4.16 8.64 -16.24
CA CYS A 131 3.44 9.81 -16.75
C CYS A 131 4.25 11.10 -16.63
N PHE A 132 4.96 11.30 -15.52
CA PHE A 132 5.66 12.54 -15.19
C PHE A 132 7.18 12.35 -15.16
N ASP A 133 7.89 13.21 -15.88
CA ASP A 133 9.34 13.16 -15.91
C ASP A 133 9.94 13.65 -14.57
N ASN A 134 9.34 14.69 -13.97
CA ASN A 134 9.76 15.23 -12.69
C ASN A 134 9.20 14.42 -11.49
N PRO A 135 10.04 13.66 -10.78
CA PRO A 135 9.59 12.81 -9.68
C PRO A 135 9.08 13.57 -8.45
N ARG A 136 9.44 14.85 -8.28
CA ARG A 136 8.97 15.65 -7.15
C ARG A 136 7.52 16.07 -7.32
N VAL A 137 7.09 16.33 -8.56
CA VAL A 137 5.69 16.64 -8.87
C VAL A 137 4.81 15.41 -8.63
N SER A 138 5.31 14.20 -8.93
CA SER A 138 4.63 12.94 -8.65
C SER A 138 4.31 12.73 -7.17
N LEU A 139 5.08 13.31 -6.23
CA LEU A 139 4.84 13.14 -4.80
C LEU A 139 3.52 13.76 -4.34
N ILE A 140 3.02 14.80 -5.02
CA ILE A 140 1.77 15.48 -4.64
C ILE A 140 0.57 14.53 -4.80
N PRO A 141 0.24 14.02 -6.01
CA PRO A 141 -0.88 13.09 -6.17
C PRO A 141 -0.66 11.78 -5.40
N PHE A 142 0.59 11.33 -5.27
CA PHE A 142 0.92 10.13 -4.49
C PHE A 142 0.56 10.29 -3.00
N THR A 143 0.99 11.40 -2.39
CA THR A 143 0.71 11.69 -0.98
C THR A 143 -0.78 11.84 -0.77
N LEU A 144 -1.47 12.58 -1.64
CA LEU A 144 -2.92 12.75 -1.58
C LEU A 144 -3.66 11.42 -1.60
N TYR A 145 -3.28 10.49 -2.49
CA TYR A 145 -3.87 9.14 -2.53
C TYR A 145 -3.57 8.36 -1.24
N ALA A 146 -2.30 8.29 -0.83
CA ALA A 146 -1.88 7.49 0.32
C ALA A 146 -2.50 7.97 1.64
N THR A 147 -2.71 9.29 1.78
CA THR A 147 -3.34 9.90 2.96
C THR A 147 -4.84 10.12 2.81
N SER A 148 -5.43 9.83 1.64
CA SER A 148 -6.85 10.14 1.40
C SER A 148 -7.74 9.40 2.41
N ALA A 149 -8.65 10.15 3.02
CA ALA A 149 -9.69 9.61 3.88
C ALA A 149 -10.74 8.80 3.10
N THR A 150 -10.87 9.00 1.78
CA THR A 150 -11.82 8.22 0.94
C THR A 150 -11.43 6.75 0.90
N VAL A 151 -10.12 6.47 0.90
CA VAL A 151 -9.57 5.12 1.05
C VAL A 151 -9.87 4.52 2.43
N GLY A 152 -10.28 5.33 3.40
CA GLY A 152 -10.70 4.88 4.73
C GLY A 152 -12.22 4.71 4.89
N MET A 153 -13.03 5.51 4.19
CA MET A 153 -14.49 5.50 4.37
C MET A 153 -15.16 4.31 3.67
N TRP A 154 -14.67 3.92 2.50
CA TRP A 154 -15.20 2.76 1.75
C TRP A 154 -14.46 1.46 2.08
N ALA A 155 -13.21 1.52 2.56
CA ALA A 155 -12.48 0.34 3.04
C ALA A 155 -12.80 -0.03 4.51
N GLY A 156 -13.98 0.38 5.02
CA GLY A 156 -14.39 0.11 6.40
C GLY A 156 -14.62 -1.37 6.70
N TRP A 157 -14.93 -2.16 5.66
CA TRP A 157 -15.15 -3.60 5.72
C TRP A 157 -14.56 -4.31 4.48
N TRP A 158 -14.54 -5.64 4.48
CA TRP A 158 -13.63 -6.44 3.66
C TRP A 158 -13.91 -6.39 2.15
N ALA A 159 -15.14 -6.68 1.74
CA ALA A 159 -15.53 -6.78 0.34
C ALA A 159 -15.40 -5.44 -0.40
N SER A 160 -15.79 -4.35 0.26
CA SER A 160 -15.65 -3.01 -0.28
C SER A 160 -14.17 -2.61 -0.42
N ALA A 161 -13.35 -2.88 0.61
CA ALA A 161 -11.91 -2.59 0.56
C ALA A 161 -11.19 -3.35 -0.57
N ILE A 162 -11.51 -4.63 -0.79
CA ILE A 162 -10.93 -5.41 -1.89
C ILE A 162 -11.26 -4.78 -3.24
N GLN A 163 -12.54 -4.44 -3.46
CA GLN A 163 -12.98 -3.87 -4.73
C GLN A 163 -12.26 -2.54 -5.01
N GLU A 164 -12.17 -1.67 -4.01
CA GLU A 164 -11.48 -0.38 -4.15
C GLU A 164 -9.99 -0.56 -4.50
N PHE A 165 -9.26 -1.39 -3.74
CA PHE A 165 -7.83 -1.55 -3.97
C PHE A 165 -7.50 -2.28 -5.27
N THR A 166 -8.26 -3.33 -5.60
CA THR A 166 -8.04 -4.08 -6.84
C THR A 166 -8.35 -3.23 -8.07
N LEU A 167 -9.42 -2.43 -8.03
CA LEU A 167 -9.72 -1.47 -9.09
C LEU A 167 -8.61 -0.42 -9.22
N ALA A 168 -8.13 0.14 -8.10
CA ALA A 168 -7.04 1.12 -8.11
C ALA A 168 -5.77 0.53 -8.73
N ILE A 169 -5.37 -0.68 -8.33
CA ILE A 169 -4.23 -1.39 -8.90
C ILE A 169 -4.41 -1.56 -10.42
N ALA A 170 -5.56 -2.08 -10.85
CA ALA A 170 -5.83 -2.32 -12.26
C ALA A 170 -5.78 -1.02 -13.07
N LEU A 171 -6.43 0.04 -12.58
CA LEU A 171 -6.51 1.34 -13.24
C LEU A 171 -5.13 1.99 -13.38
N PHE A 172 -4.34 2.06 -12.31
CA PHE A 172 -3.02 2.66 -12.35
C PHE A 172 -2.07 1.90 -13.29
N ASN A 173 -2.12 0.56 -13.27
CA ASN A 173 -1.34 -0.25 -14.19
C ASN A 173 -1.78 -0.06 -15.64
N ALA A 174 -3.09 -0.04 -15.91
CA ALA A 174 -3.64 0.16 -17.25
C ALA A 174 -3.20 1.51 -17.83
N ILE A 175 -3.28 2.60 -17.05
CA ILE A 175 -2.83 3.92 -17.47
C ILE A 175 -1.32 3.93 -17.74
N GLY A 176 -0.52 3.41 -16.81
CA GLY A 176 0.93 3.43 -16.96
C GLY A 176 1.40 2.61 -18.17
N TRP A 177 0.80 1.44 -18.41
CA TRP A 177 1.08 0.66 -19.61
C TRP A 177 0.59 1.34 -20.88
N GLY A 178 -0.58 1.96 -20.86
CA GLY A 178 -1.10 2.74 -21.98
C GLY A 178 -0.18 3.90 -22.38
N VAL A 179 0.30 4.69 -21.41
CA VAL A 179 1.25 5.77 -21.68
C VAL A 179 2.57 5.23 -22.21
N ARG A 180 3.10 4.15 -21.63
CA ARG A 180 4.34 3.51 -22.11
C ARG A 180 4.20 3.02 -23.55
N TYR A 181 3.06 2.41 -23.88
CA TYR A 181 2.74 1.96 -25.24
C TYR A 181 2.72 3.14 -26.22
N LEU A 182 2.06 4.25 -25.86
CA LEU A 182 1.99 5.44 -26.71
C LEU A 182 3.34 6.14 -26.91
N ARG A 183 4.25 6.06 -25.93
CA ARG A 183 5.61 6.62 -26.02
C ARG A 183 6.59 5.75 -26.80
N THR A 184 6.24 4.50 -27.11
CA THR A 184 7.13 3.60 -27.85
C THR A 184 7.16 4.04 -29.32
N PRO A 185 8.34 4.35 -29.90
CA PRO A 185 8.45 4.73 -31.31
C PRO A 185 7.85 3.63 -32.18
N ARG A 186 6.90 3.98 -33.05
CA ARG A 186 6.38 3.03 -34.04
C ARG A 186 7.40 2.96 -35.17
N LEU A 187 7.91 1.77 -35.45
CA LEU A 187 8.63 1.52 -36.69
C LEU A 187 7.66 1.82 -37.83
N GLN A 188 7.91 2.88 -38.58
CA GLN A 188 7.22 3.14 -39.83
C GLN A 188 7.72 2.07 -40.81
N SER A 189 6.86 1.09 -41.11
CA SER A 189 7.06 0.12 -42.19
C SER A 189 6.66 0.73 -43.53
#